data_AF-A0A6A5GB98-F1
#
_entry.id   AF-A0A6A5GB98-F1
#
_cell.length_a   1.000
_cell.length_b   1.000
_cell.length_c   1.000
_cell.angle_alpha   90.00
_cell.angle_beta   90.00
_cell.angle_gamma   90.00
#
_symmetry.space_group_name_H-M   'P 1'
#
loop_
_entity.id
_entity.type
_entity.pdbx_description
1 polymer ?
#
loop_
_entity_poly.entity_id
_entity_poly.type
_entity_poly.pdbx_seq_one_letter_code
_entity_poly.pdbx_strand_id
1 'polypeptide(L)'
;MIRYFRCIKEIDKTTTGIVNLYNEAADVVDKTDEFKIIIQSMQTRLYDLHQNLLTLFKLSIYKIDFSVRERKYLAKKILVLVKELWKDTKETAEGNPFGFNNIESKIEILVKDTDDLTKLI
;
A
#
# COMPACT_ATOMS: atom_id res chain seq x y z
N MET A 1 9.84 -12.60 -17.90
CA MET A 1 10.19 -12.97 -16.50
C MET A 1 10.72 -11.78 -15.69
N ILE A 2 11.75 -11.04 -16.16
CA ILE A 2 12.35 -9.90 -15.43
C ILE A 2 11.33 -8.82 -15.01
N ARG A 3 10.39 -8.47 -15.91
CA ARG A 3 9.35 -7.45 -15.62
C ARG A 3 8.44 -7.81 -14.45
N TYR A 4 8.15 -9.10 -14.26
CA TYR A 4 7.30 -9.59 -13.17
C TYR A 4 8.00 -9.43 -11.81
N PHE A 5 9.25 -9.89 -11.71
CA PHE A 5 10.03 -9.73 -10.47
C PHE A 5 10.34 -8.27 -10.17
N ARG A 6 10.58 -7.44 -11.20
CA ARG A 6 10.72 -6.00 -11.01
C ARG A 6 9.44 -5.39 -10.43
N CYS A 7 8.26 -5.78 -10.93
CA CYS A 7 6.99 -5.32 -10.39
C CYS A 7 6.82 -5.68 -8.91
N ILE A 8 7.20 -6.91 -8.50
CA ILE A 8 7.15 -7.31 -7.08
C ILE A 8 8.10 -6.47 -6.22
N LYS A 9 9.33 -6.20 -6.70
CA LYS A 9 10.27 -5.31 -5.98
C LYS A 9 9.76 -3.88 -5.85
N GLU A 10 9.07 -3.36 -6.86
CA GLU A 10 8.46 -2.03 -6.77
C GLU A 10 7.31 -2.02 -5.76
N ILE A 11 6.49 -3.08 -5.67
CA ILE A 11 5.43 -3.22 -4.66
C ILE A 11 6.02 -3.14 -3.24
N ASP A 12 7.09 -3.91 -2.98
CA ASP A 12 7.80 -3.93 -1.70
C ASP A 12 8.34 -2.53 -1.34
N LYS A 13 9.07 -1.91 -2.28
CA LYS A 13 9.62 -0.57 -2.11
C LYS A 13 8.54 0.50 -1.87
N THR A 14 7.43 0.46 -2.60
CA THR A 14 6.32 1.40 -2.41
C THR A 14 5.69 1.22 -1.04
N THR A 15 5.55 -0.02 -0.57
CA THR A 15 5.00 -0.31 0.77
C THR A 15 5.88 0.25 1.87
N THR A 16 7.20 0.06 1.80
CA THR A 16 8.15 0.70 2.72
C THR A 16 8.05 2.22 2.68
N GLY A 17 7.86 2.81 1.50
CA GLY A 17 7.62 4.25 1.35
C GLY A 17 6.35 4.75 2.05
N ILE A 18 5.27 3.95 2.06
CA ILE A 18 4.04 4.27 2.78
C ILE A 18 4.28 4.24 4.30
N VAL A 19 4.99 3.23 4.80
CA VAL A 19 5.32 3.10 6.23
C VAL A 19 6.14 4.30 6.70
N ASN A 20 7.15 4.73 5.93
CA ASN A 20 7.96 5.88 6.29
C ASN A 20 7.12 7.16 6.39
N LEU A 21 6.25 7.40 5.41
CA LEU A 21 5.35 8.57 5.42
C LEU A 21 4.36 8.51 6.59
N TYR A 22 3.89 7.33 6.97
CA TYR A 22 3.04 7.18 8.15
C TYR A 22 3.78 7.54 9.45
N ASN A 23 5.01 7.03 9.63
CA ASN A 23 5.82 7.35 10.79
C ASN A 23 6.12 8.86 10.86
N GLU A 24 6.49 9.47 9.72
CA GLU A 24 6.67 10.91 9.61
C GLU A 24 5.38 11.68 9.99
N ALA A 25 4.21 11.21 9.54
CA ALA A 25 2.93 11.83 9.89
C ALA A 25 2.60 11.71 11.39
N ALA A 26 2.94 10.58 12.01
CA ALA A 26 2.72 10.36 13.43
C ALA A 26 3.55 11.32 14.30
N ASP A 27 4.79 11.60 13.89
CA ASP A 27 5.70 12.52 14.59
C ASP A 27 5.25 13.99 14.54
N VAL A 28 4.41 14.34 13.57
CA VAL A 28 3.97 15.73 13.33
C VAL A 28 2.46 15.90 13.36
N VAL A 29 1.72 14.96 13.97
CA VAL A 29 0.24 14.96 14.02
C VAL A 29 -0.35 16.29 14.54
N ASP A 30 0.33 16.93 15.50
CA ASP A 30 -0.08 18.20 16.08
C ASP A 30 0.23 19.43 15.19
N LYS A 31 1.01 19.24 14.12
CA LYS A 31 1.39 20.29 13.15
C LYS A 31 0.54 20.18 11.90
N THR A 32 -0.62 20.81 11.93
CA THR A 32 -1.68 20.68 10.91
C THR A 32 -1.23 20.81 9.45
N ASP A 33 -0.35 21.75 9.12
CA ASP A 33 0.08 21.96 7.73
C ASP A 33 1.12 20.92 7.26
N GLU A 34 2.11 20.61 8.10
CA GLU A 34 3.13 19.59 7.83
C GLU A 34 2.49 18.20 7.72
N PHE A 35 1.59 17.89 8.67
CA PHE A 35 0.78 16.67 8.67
C PHE A 35 -0.03 16.50 7.37
N LYS A 36 -0.75 17.55 6.94
CA LYS A 36 -1.54 17.49 5.70
C LYS A 36 -0.69 17.19 4.47
N ILE A 37 0.50 17.79 4.37
CA ILE A 37 1.42 17.55 3.24
C ILE A 37 1.88 16.09 3.22
N ILE A 38 2.21 15.52 4.39
CA ILE A 38 2.67 14.12 4.48
C ILE A 38 1.52 13.17 4.15
N ILE A 39 0.32 13.42 4.65
CA ILE A 39 -0.86 12.59 4.34
C ILE A 39 -1.19 12.63 2.84
N GLN A 40 -1.12 13.79 2.19
CA GLN A 40 -1.27 13.89 0.71
C GLN A 40 -0.18 13.11 -0.03
N SER A 41 1.05 13.14 0.47
CA SER A 41 2.15 12.34 -0.08
C SER A 41 1.87 10.84 0.07
N MET A 42 1.29 10.43 1.21
CA MET A 42 0.90 9.04 1.45
C MET A 42 -0.24 8.59 0.51
N GLN A 43 -1.21 9.46 0.23
CA GLN A 43 -2.24 9.18 -0.79
C GLN A 43 -1.63 8.91 -2.17
N THR A 44 -0.62 9.68 -2.56
CA THR A 44 0.09 9.48 -3.83
C THR A 44 0.79 8.12 -3.86
N ARG A 45 1.43 7.72 -2.75
CA ARG A 45 2.07 6.40 -2.64
C ARG A 45 1.08 5.24 -2.62
N LEU A 46 -0.08 5.41 -1.99
CA LEU A 46 -1.17 4.43 -2.07
C LEU A 46 -1.66 4.26 -3.51
N TYR A 47 -1.76 5.35 -4.27
CA TYR A 47 -2.09 5.28 -5.69
C TYR A 47 -1.02 4.55 -6.51
N ASP A 48 0.26 4.83 -6.28
CA ASP A 48 1.38 4.10 -6.92
C ASP A 48 1.28 2.60 -6.64
N LEU A 49 1.04 2.22 -5.39
CA LEU A 49 0.90 0.82 -4.97
C LEU A 49 -0.30 0.16 -5.66
N HIS A 50 -1.43 0.85 -5.78
CA HIS A 50 -2.58 0.38 -6.53
C HIS A 50 -2.21 0.10 -8.01
N GLN A 51 -1.48 0.99 -8.67
CA GLN A 51 -1.04 0.78 -10.06
C GLN A 51 -0.05 -0.39 -10.20
N ASN A 52 0.86 -0.55 -9.24
CA ASN A 52 1.80 -1.66 -9.20
C ASN A 52 1.06 -3.01 -9.06
N LEU A 53 0.05 -3.10 -8.20
CA LEU A 53 -0.78 -4.29 -8.04
C LEU A 53 -1.58 -4.61 -9.32
N LEU A 54 -2.17 -3.60 -9.97
CA LEU A 54 -2.84 -3.79 -11.27
C LEU A 54 -1.88 -4.30 -12.34
N THR A 55 -0.65 -3.80 -12.35
CA THR A 55 0.40 -4.27 -13.26
C THR A 55 0.76 -5.72 -12.97
N LEU A 56 0.86 -6.11 -11.69
CA LEU A 56 1.08 -7.50 -11.28
C LEU A 56 -0.02 -8.42 -11.82
N PHE A 57 -1.30 -8.01 -11.76
CA PHE A 57 -2.41 -8.78 -12.35
C PHE A 57 -2.23 -9.00 -13.85
N LYS A 58 -1.92 -7.94 -14.60
CA LYS A 58 -1.70 -8.04 -16.06
C LYS A 58 -0.56 -9.01 -16.38
N LEU A 59 0.54 -8.93 -15.64
CA LEU A 59 1.70 -9.80 -15.84
C LEU A 59 1.44 -11.24 -15.40
N SER A 60 0.56 -11.47 -14.42
CA SER A 60 0.20 -12.80 -13.93
C SER A 60 -0.64 -13.64 -14.91
N ILE A 61 -1.26 -13.02 -15.93
CA ILE A 61 -2.03 -13.73 -16.97
C ILE A 61 -1.11 -14.58 -17.85
N TYR A 62 0.13 -14.14 -18.03
CA TYR A 62 1.11 -14.79 -18.92
C TYR A 62 1.95 -15.88 -18.22
N LYS A 63 1.67 -16.19 -16.94
CA LYS A 63 2.37 -17.24 -16.18
C LYS A 63 1.45 -18.43 -15.93
N ILE A 64 1.90 -19.63 -16.33
CA ILE A 64 1.35 -20.92 -15.86
C ILE A 64 2.20 -21.31 -14.64
N ASP A 65 1.79 -20.85 -13.46
CA ASP A 65 2.49 -21.09 -12.21
C ASP A 65 1.42 -21.35 -11.13
N PHE A 66 1.53 -22.47 -10.41
CA PHE A 66 0.53 -22.90 -9.45
C PHE A 66 0.39 -21.91 -8.27
N SER A 67 1.41 -21.09 -7.99
CA SER A 67 1.36 -20.00 -6.99
C SER A 67 0.55 -18.78 -7.44
N VAL A 68 0.16 -18.70 -8.72
CA VAL A 68 -0.55 -17.55 -9.29
C VAL A 68 -1.91 -17.35 -8.63
N ARG A 69 -2.59 -18.40 -8.18
CA ARG A 69 -3.91 -18.28 -7.54
C ARG A 69 -3.79 -17.58 -6.19
N GLU A 70 -2.87 -18.01 -5.34
CA GLU A 70 -2.61 -17.42 -4.02
C GLU A 70 -2.09 -15.99 -4.15
N ARG A 71 -1.15 -15.73 -5.06
CA ARG A 71 -0.68 -14.36 -5.33
C ARG A 71 -1.78 -13.44 -5.85
N LYS A 72 -2.66 -13.92 -6.74
CA LYS A 72 -3.83 -13.15 -7.20
C LYS A 72 -4.80 -12.85 -6.07
N TYR A 73 -4.98 -13.78 -5.14
CA TYR A 73 -5.82 -13.56 -3.96
C TYR A 73 -5.20 -12.50 -3.03
N LEU A 74 -3.92 -12.64 -2.68
CA LEU A 74 -3.19 -11.67 -1.86
C LEU A 74 -3.18 -10.28 -2.51
N ALA A 75 -2.83 -10.18 -3.80
CA ALA A 75 -2.85 -8.90 -4.51
C ALA A 75 -4.25 -8.26 -4.55
N LYS A 76 -5.34 -9.04 -4.56
CA LYS A 76 -6.71 -8.52 -4.48
C LYS A 76 -7.02 -8.01 -3.08
N LYS A 77 -6.60 -8.75 -2.06
CA LYS A 77 -6.73 -8.36 -0.66
C LYS A 77 -6.01 -7.03 -0.40
N ILE A 78 -4.76 -6.92 -0.85
CA ILE A 78 -3.97 -5.69 -0.76
C ILE A 78 -4.64 -4.55 -1.54
N LEU A 79 -5.18 -4.79 -2.74
CA LEU A 79 -5.91 -3.75 -3.50
C LEU A 79 -7.12 -3.19 -2.74
N VAL A 80 -7.86 -4.04 -2.02
CA VAL A 80 -8.98 -3.59 -1.19
C VAL A 80 -8.46 -2.75 -0.03
N LEU A 81 -7.44 -3.24 0.66
CA LEU A 81 -6.80 -2.53 1.79
C LEU A 81 -6.26 -1.16 1.38
N VAL A 82 -5.61 -1.05 0.21
CA VAL A 82 -5.10 0.22 -0.33
C VAL A 82 -6.24 1.22 -0.58
N LYS A 83 -7.41 0.76 -1.06
CA LYS A 83 -8.57 1.63 -1.25
C LYS A 83 -9.15 2.11 0.08
N GLU A 84 -9.17 1.25 1.08
CA GLU A 84 -9.60 1.61 2.44
C GLU A 84 -8.64 2.63 3.06
N LEU A 85 -7.33 2.38 3.01
CA LEU A 85 -6.30 3.32 3.44
C LEU A 85 -6.41 4.66 2.70
N TRP A 86 -6.71 4.63 1.40
CA TRP A 86 -6.87 5.86 0.62
C TRP A 86 -8.08 6.68 1.07
N LYS A 87 -9.18 6.01 1.43
CA LYS A 87 -10.34 6.67 2.03
C LYS A 87 -10.01 7.25 3.41
N ASP A 88 -9.41 6.47 4.28
CA ASP A 88 -9.11 6.90 5.66
C ASP A 88 -8.12 8.07 5.68
N THR A 89 -7.11 8.05 4.81
CA THR A 89 -6.15 9.16 4.67
C THR A 89 -6.79 10.43 4.17
N LYS A 90 -7.78 10.32 3.27
CA LYS A 90 -8.55 11.47 2.81
C LYS A 90 -9.41 12.06 3.93
N GLU A 91 -10.14 11.23 4.64
CA GLU A 91 -10.96 11.68 5.78
C GLU A 91 -10.10 12.30 6.89
N THR A 92 -8.91 11.75 7.11
CA THR A 92 -7.93 12.29 8.07
C THR A 92 -7.41 13.66 7.64
N ALA A 93 -7.08 13.85 6.37
CA ALA A 93 -6.66 15.16 5.83
C ALA A 93 -7.78 16.23 5.90
N GLU A 94 -9.04 15.79 5.83
CA GLU A 94 -10.24 16.62 5.98
C GLU A 94 -10.59 16.94 7.45
N GLY A 95 -9.82 16.42 8.41
CA GLY A 95 -9.93 16.76 9.84
C GLY A 95 -10.70 15.74 10.68
N ASN A 96 -10.88 14.50 10.23
CA ASN A 96 -11.45 13.44 11.04
C ASN A 96 -10.37 12.80 11.96
N PRO A 97 -10.40 13.05 13.29
CA PRO A 97 -9.38 12.56 14.23
C PRO A 97 -9.40 11.03 14.41
N PHE A 98 -10.50 10.35 14.09
CA PHE A 98 -10.58 8.89 14.18
C PHE A 98 -9.92 8.17 12.99
N GLY A 99 -9.61 8.89 11.90
CA GLY A 99 -9.01 8.29 10.71
C GLY A 99 -7.58 7.80 10.95
N PHE A 100 -6.79 8.51 11.76
CA PHE A 100 -5.37 8.20 11.94
C PHE A 100 -5.10 6.91 12.74
N ASN A 101 -5.84 6.66 13.82
CA ASN A 101 -5.70 5.42 14.60
C ASN A 101 -6.10 4.17 13.78
N ASN A 102 -7.05 4.30 12.86
CA ASN A 102 -7.44 3.20 11.98
C ASN A 102 -6.39 2.92 10.90
N ILE A 103 -5.61 3.94 10.50
CA ILE A 103 -4.55 3.81 9.49
C ILE A 103 -3.42 2.90 9.99
N GLU A 104 -3.03 3.00 11.27
CA GLU A 104 -1.94 2.20 11.85
C GLU A 104 -2.15 0.69 11.64
N SER A 105 -3.27 0.18 12.14
CA SER A 105 -3.62 -1.24 12.04
C SER A 105 -3.68 -1.73 10.60
N LYS A 106 -4.13 -0.88 9.67
CA LYS A 106 -4.20 -1.20 8.25
C LYS A 106 -2.83 -1.19 7.58
N ILE A 107 -1.90 -0.34 8.03
CA ILE A 107 -0.51 -0.35 7.57
C ILE A 107 0.21 -1.62 8.03
N GLU A 108 -0.01 -2.08 9.26
CA GLU A 108 0.56 -3.35 9.72
C GLU A 108 0.08 -4.53 8.86
N ILE A 109 -1.22 -4.59 8.56
CA ILE A 109 -1.79 -5.60 7.66
C ILE A 109 -1.19 -5.47 6.26
N LEU A 110 -0.99 -4.23 5.78
CA LEU A 110 -0.42 -3.96 4.46
C LEU A 110 1.01 -4.51 4.34
N VAL A 111 1.84 -4.26 5.35
CA VAL A 111 3.22 -4.76 5.42
C VAL A 111 3.22 -6.28 5.40
N LYS A 112 2.40 -6.92 6.25
CA LYS A 112 2.31 -8.37 6.32
C LYS A 112 1.87 -8.99 5.00
N ASP A 113 0.76 -8.52 4.43
CA ASP A 113 0.23 -9.09 3.19
C ASP A 113 1.18 -8.87 1.99
N THR A 114 1.93 -7.76 2.01
CA THR A 114 2.94 -7.47 0.99
C THR A 114 4.16 -8.39 1.12
N ASP A 115 4.63 -8.65 2.33
CA ASP A 115 5.72 -9.59 2.61
C ASP A 115 5.32 -11.03 2.22
N ASP A 116 4.10 -11.45 2.52
CA ASP A 116 3.56 -12.74 2.06
C ASP A 116 3.50 -12.81 0.52
N LEU A 117 3.09 -11.72 -0.14
CA LEU A 117 3.04 -11.66 -1.62
C LEU A 117 4.44 -11.77 -2.25
N THR A 118 5.46 -11.14 -1.65
CA THR A 118 6.82 -11.08 -2.18
C THR A 118 7.59 -12.38 -1.92
N LYS A 119 7.40 -13.02 -0.75
CA LYS A 119 8.02 -14.30 -0.37
C LYS A 119 7.60 -15.50 -1.21
N LEU A 120 6.45 -15.44 -1.87
CA LEU A 120 5.99 -16.52 -2.76
C LEU A 120 6.83 -16.62 -4.06
N ILE A 121 7.82 -15.75 -4.31
CA ILE A 121 8.79 -15.82 -5.42
C ILE A 121 9.66 -17.07 -5.32
#